data_AF-R9LKY2-F1
#
_entry.id   AF-R9LKY2-F1
#
_cell.length_a   1.000
_cell.length_b   1.000
_cell.length_c   1.000
_cell.angle_alpha   90.00
_cell.angle_beta   90.00
_cell.angle_gamma   90.00
#
_symmetry.space_group_name_H-M   'P 1'
#
loop_
_entity.id
_entity.type
_entity.pdbx_description
1 polymer ?
#
loop_
_entity_poly.entity_id
_entity_poly.type
_entity_poly.pdbx_seq_one_letter_code
_entity_poly.pdbx_strand_id
1 'polypeptide(L)'
;MKADYERQTATLTAVLENLTAERAELANGVDNEQPALVAFMKYQNIDKLTRDILVELVDHIKVYDENSNISVRFKFADEQRKIVKYIEPNTEATTALAV
;
A
#
# COMPACT_ATOMS: atom_id res chain seq x y z
N MET A 1 -18.09 44.49 -12.54
CA MET A 1 -17.23 44.15 -11.38
C MET A 1 -17.74 42.94 -10.60
N LYS A 2 -18.99 42.88 -10.10
CA LYS A 2 -19.51 41.70 -9.37
C LYS A 2 -19.53 40.37 -10.17
N ALA A 3 -19.90 40.43 -11.45
CA ALA A 3 -20.04 39.24 -12.29
C ALA A 3 -18.72 38.49 -12.56
N ASP A 4 -17.57 39.18 -12.55
CA ASP A 4 -16.25 38.55 -12.71
C ASP A 4 -15.83 37.79 -11.46
N TYR A 5 -16.17 38.34 -10.28
CA TYR A 5 -15.95 37.63 -9.02
C TYR A 5 -16.79 36.36 -8.96
N GLU A 6 -18.09 36.43 -9.31
CA GLU A 6 -18.95 35.23 -9.33
C GLU A 6 -18.44 34.14 -10.29
N ARG A 7 -17.91 34.53 -11.46
CA ARG A 7 -17.26 33.59 -12.39
C ARG A 7 -15.98 33.00 -11.82
N GLN A 8 -15.15 33.79 -11.16
CA GLN A 8 -13.94 33.26 -10.50
C GLN A 8 -14.32 32.29 -9.38
N THR A 9 -15.31 32.61 -8.54
CA THR A 9 -15.75 31.70 -7.49
C THR A 9 -16.26 30.40 -8.06
N ALA A 10 -17.08 30.43 -9.13
CA ALA A 10 -17.57 29.21 -9.78
C ALA A 10 -16.43 28.34 -10.34
N THR A 11 -15.42 28.96 -10.97
CA THR A 11 -14.24 28.25 -11.47
C THR A 11 -13.42 27.64 -10.33
N LEU A 12 -13.17 28.39 -9.26
CA LEU A 12 -12.44 27.87 -8.10
C LEU A 12 -13.19 26.74 -7.40
N THR A 13 -14.52 26.84 -7.27
CA THR A 13 -15.35 25.77 -6.71
C THR A 13 -15.29 24.51 -7.57
N ALA A 14 -15.38 24.63 -8.89
CA ALA A 14 -15.24 23.48 -9.79
C ALA A 14 -13.85 22.82 -9.71
N VAL A 15 -12.78 23.61 -9.58
CA VAL A 15 -11.42 23.09 -9.37
C VAL A 15 -11.29 22.39 -8.02
N LEU A 16 -11.87 22.95 -6.96
CA LEU A 16 -11.88 22.34 -5.63
C LEU A 16 -12.67 21.03 -5.61
N GLU A 17 -13.82 20.98 -6.27
CA GLU A 17 -14.63 19.76 -6.41
C GLU A 17 -13.87 18.68 -7.17
N ASN A 18 -13.22 19.01 -8.29
CA ASN A 18 -12.38 18.08 -9.03
C ASN A 18 -11.18 17.61 -8.21
N LEU A 19 -10.47 18.51 -7.50
CA LEU A 19 -9.37 18.10 -6.62
C LEU A 19 -9.86 17.22 -5.47
N THR A 20 -11.04 17.50 -4.92
CA THR A 20 -11.62 16.69 -3.84
C THR A 20 -12.04 15.32 -4.35
N ALA A 21 -12.57 15.24 -5.58
CA ALA A 21 -12.88 13.99 -6.26
C ALA A 21 -11.61 13.20 -6.59
N GLU A 22 -10.57 13.82 -7.15
CA GLU A 22 -9.26 13.18 -7.39
C GLU A 22 -8.64 12.69 -6.08
N ARG A 23 -8.71 13.49 -5.01
CA ARG A 23 -8.25 13.06 -3.68
C ARG A 23 -9.08 11.91 -3.12
N ALA A 24 -10.39 11.89 -3.37
CA ALA A 24 -11.27 10.78 -2.97
C ALA A 24 -11.01 9.52 -3.82
N GLU A 25 -10.68 9.64 -5.11
CA GLU A 25 -10.28 8.50 -5.96
C GLU A 25 -8.91 7.95 -5.57
N LEU A 26 -7.94 8.82 -5.27
CA LEU A 26 -6.64 8.44 -4.72
C LEU A 26 -6.78 7.81 -3.33
N ALA A 27 -7.70 8.33 -2.50
CA ALA A 27 -8.03 7.77 -1.19
C ALA A 27 -8.82 6.46 -1.28
N ASN A 28 -9.71 6.29 -2.26
CA ASN A 28 -10.44 5.04 -2.50
C ASN A 28 -9.50 3.90 -2.96
N GLY A 29 -8.33 4.24 -3.52
CA GLY A 29 -7.23 3.30 -3.75
C GLY A 29 -6.47 2.90 -2.48
N VAL A 30 -6.68 3.61 -1.36
CA VAL A 30 -6.01 3.44 -0.05
C VAL A 30 -6.99 2.97 1.05
N ASP A 31 -8.29 3.28 0.93
CA ASP A 31 -9.36 2.98 1.90
C ASP A 31 -9.86 1.54 1.84
N ASN A 32 -9.55 0.81 0.77
CA ASN A 32 -9.49 -0.64 0.87
C ASN A 32 -8.17 -0.96 1.57
N GLU A 33 -8.19 -0.86 2.90
CA GLU A 33 -7.16 -1.37 3.82
C GLU A 33 -6.47 -2.57 3.17
N GLN A 34 -5.29 -2.36 2.55
CA GLN A 34 -4.65 -3.44 1.80
C GLN A 34 -4.49 -4.58 2.80
N PRO A 35 -5.14 -5.75 2.60
CA PRO A 35 -5.15 -6.80 3.60
C PRO A 35 -3.72 -7.22 3.97
N ALA A 36 -2.79 -7.07 3.01
CA ALA A 36 -1.35 -7.12 3.23
C ALA A 36 -0.87 -6.14 4.30
N LEU A 37 -1.08 -4.83 4.13
CA LEU A 37 -0.62 -3.80 5.05
C LEU A 37 -1.21 -3.97 6.46
N VAL A 38 -2.49 -4.30 6.56
CA VAL A 38 -3.13 -4.57 7.87
C VAL A 38 -2.48 -5.77 8.55
N ALA A 39 -2.29 -6.87 7.82
CA ALA A 39 -1.65 -8.06 8.37
C ALA A 39 -0.16 -7.80 8.71
N PHE A 40 0.55 -6.95 7.95
CA PHE A 40 1.91 -6.52 8.26
C PHE A 40 2.00 -5.65 9.52
N MET A 41 1.06 -4.72 9.69
CA MET A 41 0.99 -3.90 10.89
C MET A 41 0.64 -4.73 12.12
N LYS A 42 -0.20 -5.74 11.96
CA LYS A 42 -0.61 -6.67 13.03
C LYS A 42 0.52 -7.63 13.43
N TYR A 43 1.29 -8.12 12.47
CA TYR A 43 2.38 -9.07 12.69
C TYR A 43 3.73 -8.46 12.32
N GLN A 44 4.24 -7.59 13.19
CA GLN A 44 5.60 -7.05 13.08
C GLN A 44 6.61 -7.94 13.81
N ASN A 45 7.84 -8.03 13.28
CA ASN A 45 8.97 -8.70 13.93
C ASN A 45 8.68 -10.17 14.35
N ILE A 46 8.17 -10.96 13.41
CA ILE A 46 7.75 -12.34 13.66
C ILE A 46 8.96 -13.21 14.01
N ASP A 47 9.08 -13.58 15.28
CA ASP A 47 10.09 -14.53 15.79
C ASP A 47 9.66 -15.99 15.59
N LYS A 48 8.35 -16.27 15.55
CA LYS A 48 7.78 -17.63 15.48
C LYS A 48 6.60 -17.71 14.54
N LEU A 49 6.57 -18.79 13.74
CA LEU A 49 5.44 -19.13 12.89
C LEU A 49 4.34 -19.81 13.72
N THR A 50 3.33 -19.05 14.12
CA THR A 50 2.12 -19.59 14.74
C THR A 50 1.08 -19.95 13.68
N ARG A 51 0.12 -20.81 14.04
CA ARG A 51 -0.95 -21.23 13.14
C ARG A 51 -1.76 -20.03 12.60
N ASP A 52 -2.02 -19.03 13.44
CA ASP A 52 -2.77 -17.84 13.06
C ASP A 52 -2.03 -17.03 11.98
N ILE A 53 -0.72 -16.84 12.16
CA ILE A 53 0.14 -16.17 11.19
C ILE A 53 0.16 -16.93 9.86
N LEU A 54 0.27 -18.27 9.91
CA LEU A 54 0.26 -19.10 8.71
C LEU A 54 -1.06 -18.97 7.93
N VAL A 55 -2.20 -19.04 8.63
CA VAL A 55 -3.52 -18.93 7.98
C VAL A 55 -3.72 -17.55 7.35
N GLU A 56 -3.22 -16.49 7.99
CA GLU A 56 -3.44 -15.11 7.58
C GLU A 56 -2.46 -14.67 6.47
N LEU A 57 -1.18 -15.06 6.54
CA LEU A 57 -0.13 -14.56 5.64
C LEU A 57 0.32 -15.55 4.55
N VAL A 58 0.15 -16.85 4.74
CA VAL A 58 0.71 -17.90 3.86
C VAL A 58 -0.36 -18.46 2.94
N ASP A 59 -0.07 -18.46 1.63
CA ASP A 59 -0.93 -19.03 0.60
C ASP A 59 -0.82 -20.56 0.62
N HIS A 60 0.41 -21.06 0.43
CA HIS A 60 0.68 -22.49 0.52
C HIS A 60 2.13 -22.77 0.92
N ILE A 61 2.33 -23.96 1.50
CA ILE A 61 3.65 -24.50 1.82
C ILE A 61 3.86 -25.74 0.97
N LYS A 62 4.93 -25.76 0.19
CA LYS A 62 5.40 -26.96 -0.51
C LYS A 62 6.45 -27.63 0.34
N VAL A 63 6.23 -28.91 0.63
CA VAL A 63 7.20 -29.77 1.32
C VAL A 63 7.83 -30.67 0.25
N TYR A 64 9.15 -30.71 0.21
CA TYR A 64 9.89 -31.56 -0.70
C TYR A 64 10.39 -32.80 0.04
N ASP A 65 9.93 -33.97 -0.38
CA ASP A 65 10.18 -35.25 0.29
C ASP A 65 11.66 -35.67 0.25
N GLU A 66 12.42 -35.19 -0.74
CA GLU A 66 13.80 -35.65 -0.98
C GLU A 66 14.87 -34.91 -0.17
N ASN A 67 14.63 -33.65 0.21
CA ASN A 67 15.67 -32.81 0.83
C ASN A 67 15.26 -32.20 2.17
N SER A 68 14.09 -32.55 2.71
CA SER A 68 13.51 -31.87 3.89
C SER A 68 13.42 -30.34 3.73
N ASN A 69 13.37 -29.86 2.49
CA ASN A 69 13.23 -28.45 2.20
C ASN A 69 11.74 -28.08 2.18
N ILE A 70 11.44 -26.87 2.63
CA ILE A 70 10.12 -26.28 2.51
C ILE A 70 10.20 -25.00 1.68
N SER A 71 9.20 -24.78 0.83
CA SER A 71 8.99 -23.51 0.17
C SER A 71 7.67 -22.92 0.64
N VAL A 72 7.72 -21.71 1.20
CA VAL A 72 6.57 -21.00 1.72
C VAL A 72 6.22 -19.90 0.74
N ARG A 73 5.00 -19.92 0.19
CA ARG A 73 4.47 -18.82 -0.63
C ARG A 73 3.55 -17.95 0.21
N PHE A 74 3.83 -16.65 0.23
CA PHE A 74 2.97 -15.66 0.88
C PHE A 74 1.80 -15.26 -0.01
N LYS A 75 0.62 -15.03 0.59
CA LYS A 75 -0.58 -14.54 -0.11
C LYS A 75 -0.36 -13.19 -0.77
N PHE A 76 0.42 -12.34 -0.10
CA PHE A 76 0.65 -10.96 -0.50
C PHE A 76 1.99 -10.75 -1.21
N ALA A 77 2.60 -11.79 -1.78
CA ALA A 77 3.94 -11.70 -2.36
C ALA A 77 4.04 -10.64 -3.49
N ASP A 78 2.99 -10.49 -4.29
CA ASP A 78 2.93 -9.51 -5.38
C ASP A 78 2.71 -8.07 -4.87
N GLU A 79 1.90 -7.91 -3.83
CA GLU A 79 1.70 -6.62 -3.16
C GLU A 79 2.96 -6.17 -2.39
N GLN A 80 3.64 -7.09 -1.72
CA GLN A 80 4.96 -6.84 -1.12
C GLN A 80 5.96 -6.34 -2.16
N ARG A 81 6.04 -7.01 -3.32
CA ARG A 81 6.95 -6.59 -4.39
C ARG A 81 6.59 -5.21 -4.92
N LYS A 82 5.31 -4.89 -5.02
CA LYS A 82 4.84 -3.56 -5.41
C LYS A 82 5.27 -2.52 -4.38
N ILE A 83 5.03 -2.76 -3.09
CA ILE A 83 5.40 -1.85 -1.99
C ILE A 83 6.92 -1.62 -1.96
N VAL A 84 7.74 -2.67 -2.02
CA VAL A 84 9.22 -2.54 -2.07
C VAL A 84 9.66 -1.70 -3.26
N LYS A 85 9.09 -1.95 -4.45
CA LYS A 85 9.37 -1.16 -5.66
C LYS A 85 8.96 0.31 -5.54
N TYR A 86 7.97 0.64 -4.71
CA TYR A 86 7.59 2.03 -4.41
C TYR A 86 8.49 2.66 -3.33
N ILE A 87 9.07 1.88 -2.42
CA ILE A 87 9.95 2.36 -1.34
C ILE A 87 11.39 2.61 -1.83
N GLU A 88 11.91 1.75 -2.73
CA GLU A 88 13.26 1.90 -3.31
C GLU A 88 13.55 3.32 -3.83
N PRO A 89 12.75 3.90 -4.75
CA PRO A 89 13.02 5.24 -5.28
C PRO A 89 12.83 6.36 -4.25
N ASN A 90 11.93 6.19 -3.28
CA ASN A 90 11.66 7.22 -2.26
C ASN A 90 12.71 7.23 -1.13
N THR A 91 13.33 6.08 -0.82
CA THR A 91 14.41 6.01 0.16
C THR A 91 15.68 6.71 -0.36
N GLU A 92 15.96 6.58 -1.66
CA GLU A 92 17.03 7.30 -2.33
C GLU A 92 16.75 8.82 -2.41
N ALA A 93 15.50 9.22 -2.66
CA ALA A 93 15.10 10.63 -2.66
C ALA A 93 15.20 11.29 -1.27
N THR A 94 14.83 10.58 -0.20
CA THR A 94 15.01 11.07 1.18
C THR A 94 16.49 11.16 1.57
N THR A 95 17.32 10.21 1.12
CA THR A 95 18.77 10.25 1.40
C THR A 95 19.46 11.37 0.62
N ALA A 96 19.05 11.65 -0.62
CA ALA A 96 19.61 12.73 -1.43
C ALA A 96 19.26 14.15 -0.94
N LEU A 97 18.19 14.32 -0.17
CA LEU A 97 17.80 15.60 0.45
C LEU A 97 18.46 15.83 1.82
N ALA A 98 19.18 14.84 2.36
CA ALA A 98 19.87 14.90 3.65
C ALA A 98 21.39 15.14 3.53
N VAL A 99 21.89 15.49 2.33
CA VAL A 99 23.31 15.82 2.03
C VAL A 99 23.45 17.28 1.67
#